data_AF-A0A8J5N5Z9-F1
#
_entry.id   AF-A0A8J5N5Z9-F1
#
_cell.length_a   1.000
_cell.length_b   1.000
_cell.length_c   1.000
_cell.angle_alpha   90.00
_cell.angle_beta   90.00
_cell.angle_gamma   90.00
#
_symmetry.space_group_name_H-M   'P 1'
#
loop_
_entity.id
_entity.type
_entity.pdbx_description
1 polymer ?
#
loop_
_entity_poly.entity_id
_entity_poly.type
_entity_poly.pdbx_seq_one_letter_code
_entity_poly.pdbx_strand_id
1 'polypeptide(L)'
;MCFTNMEGPQVEISGLATLCFDEAGTWFQGSIAAEDDTQYVIYGTKSKRLSQGQPSAAGCECGSYDDGPGVPVTFDIRVMDCEVGEEYSLKRVHGRNGELCTFACASVTFTTDKVYRGQKADMIAQRCLGHKMTGRRNHVYRGPIKIRCVAVSRNAHWVL
;
A
#
# COMPACT_ATOMS: atom_id res chain seq x y z
N MET A 1 -16.84 10.06 -10.55
CA MET A 1 -15.66 10.94 -10.36
C MET A 1 -15.48 11.22 -8.88
N CYS A 2 -14.45 10.67 -8.22
CA CYS A 2 -14.17 10.98 -6.82
C CYS A 2 -13.07 12.04 -6.75
N PHE A 3 -13.43 13.28 -7.09
CA PHE A 3 -12.63 14.44 -6.71
C PHE A 3 -12.95 14.76 -5.26
N THR A 4 -12.17 14.24 -4.33
CA THR A 4 -12.01 14.95 -3.06
C THR A 4 -11.01 16.06 -3.34
N ASN A 5 -11.45 17.32 -3.27
CA ASN A 5 -10.59 18.50 -3.28
C ASN A 5 -9.35 18.23 -2.42
N MET A 6 -8.20 18.04 -3.08
CA MET A 6 -6.90 17.93 -2.44
C MET A 6 -6.29 19.33 -2.41
N GLU A 7 -6.82 20.20 -1.57
CA GLU A 7 -6.20 21.50 -1.28
C GLU A 7 -5.11 21.28 -0.21
N GLY A 8 -3.91 20.97 -0.68
CA GLY A 8 -2.72 20.78 0.15
C GLY A 8 -1.49 20.52 -0.74
N PRO A 9 -0.27 20.70 -0.21
CA PRO A 9 0.93 20.35 -0.95
C PRO A 9 0.89 18.87 -1.31
N GLN A 10 0.82 18.57 -2.61
CA GLN A 10 0.92 17.21 -3.09
C GLN A 10 2.38 16.76 -3.01
N VAL A 11 2.59 15.60 -2.40
CA VAL A 11 3.88 14.95 -2.31
C VAL A 11 3.89 13.77 -3.27
N GLU A 12 4.94 13.68 -4.07
CA GLU A 12 5.20 12.53 -4.94
C GLU A 12 6.36 11.74 -4.34
N ILE A 13 6.09 10.50 -3.93
CA ILE A 13 7.09 9.58 -3.38
C ILE A 13 7.39 8.54 -4.46
N SER A 14 8.62 8.50 -4.96
CA SER A 14 9.11 7.50 -5.92
C SER A 14 10.32 6.76 -5.36
N GLY A 15 10.38 5.45 -5.60
CA GLY A 15 11.52 4.64 -5.20
C GLY A 15 11.27 3.15 -5.23
N LEU A 16 12.00 2.42 -4.39
CA LEU A 16 11.89 0.96 -4.27
C LEU A 16 11.14 0.58 -2.99
N ALA A 17 9.99 -0.07 -3.15
CA ALA A 17 9.24 -0.63 -2.04
C ALA A 17 9.61 -2.10 -1.78
N THR A 18 9.65 -2.48 -0.51
CA THR A 18 9.70 -3.87 -0.05
C THR A 18 8.49 -4.12 0.86
N LEU A 19 7.51 -4.88 0.38
CA LEU A 19 6.25 -5.15 1.06
C LEU A 19 6.21 -6.60 1.54
N CYS A 20 5.98 -6.79 2.84
CA CYS A 20 5.81 -8.10 3.46
C CYS A 20 4.34 -8.28 3.82
N PHE A 21 3.71 -9.27 3.19
CA PHE A 21 2.33 -9.65 3.45
C PHE A 21 2.30 -10.78 4.47
N ASP A 22 1.24 -10.79 5.26
CA ASP A 22 0.89 -11.94 6.08
C ASP A 22 0.48 -13.14 5.21
N GLU A 23 0.43 -14.33 5.83
CA GLU A 23 0.04 -15.57 5.15
C GLU A 23 -1.33 -15.48 4.47
N ALA A 24 -2.27 -14.74 5.06
CA ALA A 24 -3.63 -14.59 4.54
C ALA A 24 -3.77 -13.47 3.49
N GLY A 25 -2.72 -12.65 3.27
CA GLY A 25 -2.78 -11.46 2.44
C GLY A 25 -3.83 -10.44 2.91
N THR A 26 -4.14 -10.42 4.20
CA THR A 26 -5.10 -9.51 4.83
C THR A 26 -4.48 -8.20 5.26
N TRP A 27 -3.16 -8.15 5.41
CA TRP A 27 -2.43 -6.91 5.66
C TRP A 27 -0.98 -7.06 5.21
N PHE A 28 -0.32 -5.93 5.04
CA PHE A 28 1.09 -5.88 4.72
C PHE A 28 1.76 -4.72 5.44
N GLN A 29 3.06 -4.86 5.63
CA GLN A 29 3.93 -3.81 6.11
C GLN A 29 5.19 -3.82 5.24
N GLY A 30 5.75 -2.66 4.99
CA GLY A 30 6.92 -2.51 4.15
C GLY A 30 7.68 -1.22 4.41
N SER A 31 8.76 -1.07 3.67
CA SER A 31 9.51 0.18 3.59
C SER A 31 9.64 0.62 2.14
N ILE A 32 9.76 1.92 1.93
CA ILE A 32 10.07 2.56 0.66
C ILE A 32 11.40 3.28 0.86
N ALA A 33 12.38 2.91 0.05
CA ALA A 33 13.59 3.70 -0.11
C ALA A 33 13.35 4.62 -1.31
N ALA A 34 13.15 5.91 -1.04
CA ALA A 34 12.92 6.89 -2.08
C ALA A 34 14.22 7.27 -2.81
N GLU A 35 14.08 7.91 -3.96
CA GLU A 35 15.22 8.30 -4.82
C GLU A 35 16.09 9.42 -4.21
N ASP A 36 15.53 10.18 -3.28
CA ASP A 36 16.16 11.26 -2.51
C ASP A 36 16.81 10.77 -1.21
N ASP A 37 17.01 9.46 -1.07
CA ASP A 37 17.47 8.76 0.15
C ASP A 37 16.52 8.83 1.35
N THR A 38 15.34 9.45 1.20
CA THR A 38 14.31 9.48 2.24
C THR A 38 13.72 8.08 2.47
N GLN A 39 13.50 7.73 3.73
CA GLN A 39 12.88 6.46 4.10
C GLN A 39 11.44 6.63 4.55
N TYR A 40 10.56 5.86 3.93
CA TYR A 40 9.16 5.78 4.33
C TYR A 40 8.80 4.39 4.81
N VAL A 41 7.91 4.31 5.79
CA VAL A 41 7.29 3.04 6.19
C VAL A 41 5.88 3.00 5.64
N ILE A 42 5.55 1.92 4.94
CA ILE A 42 4.25 1.70 4.33
C ILE A 42 3.53 0.57 5.03
N TYR A 43 2.24 0.78 5.29
CA TYR A 43 1.35 -0.20 5.89
C TYR A 43 0.11 -0.29 5.03
N GLY A 44 -0.43 -1.49 4.86
CA GLY A 44 -1.71 -1.67 4.20
C GLY A 44 -2.55 -2.71 4.90
N THR A 45 -3.84 -2.42 5.01
CA THR A 45 -4.82 -3.33 5.61
C THR A 45 -5.89 -3.60 4.58
N LYS A 46 -6.22 -4.87 4.35
CA LYS A 46 -7.24 -5.25 3.37
C LYS A 46 -8.55 -4.66 3.86
N SER A 47 -9.14 -3.80 3.03
CA SER A 47 -10.40 -3.18 3.34
C SER A 47 -11.44 -4.30 3.31
N LYS A 48 -12.15 -4.51 4.43
CA LYS A 48 -13.30 -5.42 4.46
C LYS A 48 -14.33 -4.80 3.53
N ARG A 49 -14.41 -5.26 2.27
CA ARG A 49 -15.63 -5.06 1.49
C ARG A 49 -16.75 -5.54 2.38
N LEU A 50 -17.64 -4.64 2.78
CA LEU A 50 -18.98 -5.04 3.16
C LEU A 50 -19.45 -5.92 2.00
N SER A 51 -19.57 -7.21 2.26
CA SER A 51 -20.40 -8.11 1.48
C SER A 51 -21.83 -7.61 1.61
N GLN A 52 -22.15 -6.52 0.93
CA GLN A 52 -23.51 -6.10 0.68
C GLN A 52 -23.69 -6.17 -0.82
N GLY A 53 -24.45 -7.18 -1.23
CA GLY A 53 -25.09 -7.17 -2.52
C GLY A 53 -25.94 -5.91 -2.62
N GLN A 54 -25.45 -4.93 -3.36
CA GLN A 54 -26.26 -3.82 -3.83
C GLN A 54 -25.75 -3.44 -5.22
N PRO A 55 -26.52 -3.72 -6.28
CA PRO A 55 -26.26 -3.18 -7.61
C PRO A 55 -26.70 -1.71 -7.58
N SER A 56 -25.90 -0.84 -6.97
CA SER A 56 -26.12 0.60 -7.06
C SER A 56 -25.18 1.18 -8.11
N ALA A 57 -25.81 1.63 -9.19
CA ALA A 57 -25.25 2.35 -10.31
C ALA A 57 -24.67 3.72 -9.88
N ALA A 58 -23.56 3.68 -9.16
CA ALA A 58 -22.67 4.81 -8.92
C ALA A 58 -21.23 4.26 -8.99
N GLY A 59 -20.93 3.66 -10.14
CA GLY A 59 -19.62 3.11 -10.43
C GLY A 59 -18.56 4.16 -10.22
N CYS A 60 -17.57 3.84 -9.38
CA CYS A 60 -16.25 4.36 -9.66
C CYS A 60 -15.87 3.74 -11.02
N GLU A 61 -16.10 4.48 -12.10
CA GLU A 61 -15.61 4.17 -13.44
C GLU A 61 -14.09 4.35 -13.46
N CYS A 62 -13.38 3.61 -12.62
CA CYS A 62 -12.03 3.24 -12.95
C CYS A 62 -12.18 2.10 -13.95
N GLY A 63 -12.31 2.50 -15.22
CA GLY A 63 -12.52 1.60 -16.35
C GLY A 63 -11.55 0.42 -16.29
N SER A 64 -12.13 -0.77 -16.37
CA SER A 64 -11.49 -2.01 -16.77
C SER A 64 -9.98 -2.08 -16.54
N TYR A 65 -9.58 -2.23 -15.28
CA TYR A 65 -8.21 -2.68 -14.98
C TYR A 65 -8.10 -4.11 -15.53
N ASP A 66 -7.60 -4.20 -16.76
CA ASP A 66 -6.88 -5.30 -17.43
C ASP A 66 -7.13 -6.68 -16.85
N ASP A 67 -7.68 -7.69 -17.54
CA ASP A 67 -8.00 -9.03 -17.00
C ASP A 67 -6.77 -9.90 -16.61
N GLY A 68 -5.63 -9.30 -16.29
CA GLY A 68 -4.42 -10.00 -15.83
C GLY A 68 -4.60 -10.93 -14.61
N PRO A 69 -3.71 -11.93 -14.45
CA PRO A 69 -3.84 -12.98 -13.45
C PRO A 69 -3.77 -12.44 -12.01
N GLY A 70 -4.71 -12.84 -11.15
CA GLY A 70 -4.67 -12.56 -9.70
C GLY A 70 -6.04 -12.23 -9.10
N VAL A 71 -6.16 -12.36 -7.78
CA VAL A 71 -7.40 -12.03 -7.07
C VAL A 71 -7.47 -10.51 -6.87
N PRO A 72 -8.56 -9.84 -7.27
CA PRO A 72 -8.74 -8.42 -7.02
C PRO A 72 -8.83 -8.17 -5.51
N VAL A 73 -8.05 -7.21 -5.04
CA VAL A 73 -7.95 -6.84 -3.63
C VAL A 73 -8.02 -5.34 -3.46
N THR A 74 -8.55 -4.91 -2.32
CA THR A 74 -8.64 -3.49 -1.96
C THR A 74 -7.95 -3.31 -0.62
N PHE A 75 -7.03 -2.35 -0.53
CA PHE A 75 -6.29 -2.02 0.68
C PHE A 75 -6.49 -0.55 1.07
N ASP A 76 -6.53 -0.30 2.36
CA ASP A 76 -6.32 1.04 2.93
C ASP A 76 -4.84 1.14 3.31
N ILE A 77 -4.13 2.04 2.66
CA ILE A 77 -2.68 2.22 2.75
C ILE A 77 -2.36 3.46 3.59
N ARG A 78 -1.35 3.34 4.44
CA ARG A 78 -0.77 4.42 5.24
C ARG A 78 0.72 4.45 4.99
N VAL A 79 1.26 5.63 4.72
CA VAL A 79 2.69 5.86 4.51
C VAL A 79 3.14 6.85 5.56
N MET A 80 4.25 6.56 6.23
CA MET A 80 4.83 7.41 7.26
C MET A 80 6.23 7.81 6.83
N ASP A 81 6.49 9.11 6.82
CA ASP A 81 7.82 9.68 6.64
C ASP A 81 8.63 9.49 7.93
N CYS A 82 9.79 8.84 7.86
CA CYS A 82 10.62 8.60 9.04
C CYS A 82 11.44 9.82 9.48
N GLU A 83 11.66 10.79 8.60
CA GLU A 83 12.43 11.99 8.89
C GLU A 83 11.57 13.08 9.50
N VAL A 84 10.42 13.36 8.87
CA VAL A 84 9.51 14.43 9.28
C VAL A 84 8.42 13.93 10.22
N GLY A 85 8.11 12.63 10.21
CA GLY A 85 7.02 12.05 11.01
C GLY A 85 5.63 12.34 10.47
N GLU A 86 5.52 12.82 9.21
CA GLU A 86 4.25 13.03 8.52
C GLU A 86 3.61 11.71 8.13
N GLU A 87 2.27 11.67 8.16
CA GLU A 87 1.49 10.50 7.73
C GLU A 87 0.66 10.86 6.49
N TYR A 88 0.70 9.98 5.51
CA TYR A 88 -0.10 10.02 4.29
C TYR A 88 -1.03 8.81 4.28
N SER A 89 -2.31 9.01 3.94
CA SER A 89 -3.28 7.92 3.87
C SER A 89 -3.97 7.87 2.51
N LEU A 90 -4.03 6.67 1.95
CA LEU A 90 -4.69 6.35 0.69
C LEU A 90 -5.74 5.29 0.98
N LYS A 91 -7.01 5.65 0.78
CA LYS A 91 -8.13 4.73 1.03
C LYS A 91 -8.56 4.04 -0.24
N ARG A 92 -8.99 2.77 -0.11
CA ARG A 92 -9.54 1.95 -1.19
C ARG A 92 -8.61 1.83 -2.40
N VAL A 93 -7.32 1.59 -2.15
CA VAL A 93 -6.34 1.29 -3.18
C VAL A 93 -6.64 -0.09 -3.76
N HIS A 94 -6.92 -0.12 -5.06
CA HIS A 94 -7.12 -1.36 -5.79
C HIS A 94 -5.79 -1.97 -6.19
N GLY A 95 -5.71 -3.28 -6.07
CA GLY A 95 -4.58 -4.06 -6.52
C GLY A 95 -4.97 -5.47 -6.85
N ARG A 96 -3.94 -6.24 -7.17
CA ARG A 96 -4.05 -7.68 -7.40
C ARG A 96 -3.05 -8.40 -6.56
N ASN A 97 -3.52 -9.51 -5.99
CA ASN A 97 -2.70 -10.43 -5.24
C ASN A 97 -2.80 -11.81 -5.90
N GLY A 98 -1.70 -12.25 -6.49
CA GLY A 98 -1.57 -13.53 -7.17
C GLY A 98 -0.14 -14.03 -7.05
N GLU A 99 0.48 -14.44 -8.16
CA GLU A 99 1.91 -14.74 -8.16
C GLU A 99 2.76 -13.47 -7.97
N LEU A 100 2.27 -12.35 -8.49
CA LEU A 100 2.80 -11.00 -8.33
C LEU A 100 1.79 -10.13 -7.57
N CYS A 101 2.30 -9.12 -6.88
CA CYS A 101 1.47 -8.09 -6.26
C CYS A 101 1.60 -6.77 -7.05
N THR A 102 0.48 -6.20 -7.46
CA THR A 102 0.45 -4.92 -8.16
C THR A 102 -0.61 -4.02 -7.54
N PHE A 103 -0.26 -2.76 -7.28
CA PHE A 103 -1.23 -1.71 -6.96
C PHE A 103 -1.31 -0.76 -8.13
N ALA A 104 -2.51 -0.49 -8.64
CA ALA A 104 -2.71 0.42 -9.75
C ALA A 104 -3.93 1.29 -9.48
N CYS A 105 -3.69 2.58 -9.26
CA CYS A 105 -4.71 3.60 -9.11
C CYS A 105 -4.12 4.97 -9.50
N ALA A 106 -4.96 6.00 -9.66
CA ALA A 106 -4.53 7.35 -10.02
C ALA A 106 -3.48 7.95 -9.06
N SER A 107 -3.49 7.54 -7.79
CA SER A 107 -2.62 8.05 -6.73
C SER A 107 -1.50 7.09 -6.31
N VAL A 108 -1.47 5.86 -6.81
CA VAL A 108 -0.43 4.89 -6.42
C VAL A 108 -0.21 3.84 -7.51
N THR A 109 1.05 3.56 -7.78
CA THR A 109 1.49 2.50 -8.68
C THR A 109 2.57 1.71 -7.99
N PHE A 110 2.40 0.40 -7.89
CA PHE A 110 3.40 -0.54 -7.41
C PHE A 110 3.39 -1.75 -8.31
N THR A 111 4.57 -2.17 -8.75
CA THR A 111 4.74 -3.39 -9.52
C THR A 111 5.78 -4.26 -8.85
N THR A 112 5.48 -5.55 -8.71
CA THR A 112 6.45 -6.50 -8.18
C THR A 112 7.49 -6.83 -9.24
N ASP A 113 8.76 -6.59 -8.93
CA ASP A 113 9.92 -7.07 -9.71
C ASP A 113 10.45 -8.40 -9.16
N LYS A 114 10.44 -8.55 -7.83
CA LYS A 114 11.00 -9.71 -7.14
C LYS A 114 10.05 -10.21 -6.06
N VAL A 115 9.85 -11.52 -6.04
CA VAL A 115 9.09 -12.23 -5.01
C VAL A 115 10.05 -13.06 -4.19
N TYR A 116 9.92 -13.01 -2.86
CA TYR A 116 10.60 -13.90 -1.94
C TYR A 116 9.56 -14.70 -1.16
N ARG A 117 9.86 -15.99 -0.93
CA ARG A 117 9.02 -16.93 -0.20
C ARG A 117 9.87 -17.78 0.76
N GLY A 118 9.23 -18.35 1.78
CA GLY A 118 9.88 -19.23 2.77
C GLY A 118 10.98 -18.52 3.56
N GLN A 119 12.06 -19.24 3.90
CA GLN A 119 13.14 -18.70 4.74
C GLN A 119 13.76 -17.40 4.20
N LYS A 120 13.79 -17.22 2.87
CA LYS A 120 14.31 -15.98 2.26
C LYS A 120 13.38 -14.79 2.49
N ALA A 121 12.06 -15.01 2.45
CA ALA A 121 11.07 -14.02 2.84
C ALA A 121 11.22 -13.67 4.32
N ASP A 122 11.38 -14.67 5.19
CA ASP A 122 11.54 -14.46 6.63
C ASP A 122 12.78 -13.63 6.94
N MET A 123 13.92 -13.93 6.31
CA MET A 123 15.16 -13.17 6.49
C MET A 123 14.98 -11.69 6.07
N ILE A 124 14.31 -11.43 4.94
CA ILE A 124 14.08 -10.07 4.45
C ILE A 124 13.07 -9.34 5.35
N ALA A 125 11.98 -10.00 5.73
CA ALA A 125 11.00 -9.45 6.65
C ALA A 125 11.64 -9.11 8.00
N GLN A 126 12.51 -9.97 8.54
CA GLN A 126 13.24 -9.73 9.78
C GLN A 126 14.21 -8.55 9.65
N ARG A 127 14.92 -8.43 8.52
CA ARG A 127 15.85 -7.32 8.27
C ARG A 127 15.14 -5.98 8.10
N CYS A 128 14.02 -5.95 7.37
CA CYS A 128 13.32 -4.72 7.02
C CYS A 128 12.28 -4.29 8.07
N LEU A 129 11.65 -5.24 8.76
CA LEU A 129 10.49 -4.99 9.64
C LEU A 129 10.68 -5.51 11.08
N GLY A 130 11.82 -6.13 11.38
CA GLY A 130 12.12 -6.68 12.69
C GLY A 130 11.34 -7.96 13.04
N HIS A 131 11.24 -8.26 14.35
CA HIS A 131 10.68 -9.52 14.84
C HIS A 131 9.16 -9.69 14.62
N LYS A 132 8.41 -8.63 14.28
CA LYS A 132 6.93 -8.66 14.18
C LYS A 132 6.37 -9.63 13.15
N MET A 133 7.17 -9.98 12.14
CA MET A 133 6.75 -10.85 11.04
C MET A 133 7.47 -12.20 11.04
N THR A 134 8.35 -12.49 12.00
CA THR A 134 9.19 -13.71 11.90
C THR A 134 8.35 -14.99 12.15
N GLY A 135 8.53 -16.01 11.31
CA GLY A 135 7.95 -17.35 11.51
C GLY A 135 6.52 -17.55 10.99
N ARG A 136 5.97 -16.58 10.26
CA ARG A 136 4.72 -16.72 9.52
C ARG A 136 5.06 -16.92 8.05
N ARG A 137 4.29 -17.71 7.29
CA ARG A 137 4.53 -17.98 5.85
C ARG A 137 4.33 -16.72 5.00
N ASN A 138 5.25 -15.77 5.15
CA ASN A 138 5.12 -14.44 4.59
C ASN A 138 5.51 -14.45 3.12
N HIS A 139 4.89 -13.53 2.40
CA HIS A 139 5.23 -13.23 1.02
C HIS A 139 5.84 -11.84 0.99
N VAL A 140 7.08 -11.75 0.48
CA VAL A 140 7.75 -10.46 0.33
C VAL A 140 7.83 -10.10 -1.14
N TYR A 141 7.25 -8.96 -1.48
CA TYR A 141 7.26 -8.39 -2.81
C TYR A 141 8.16 -7.16 -2.81
N ARG A 142 9.06 -7.07 -3.78
CA ARG A 142 9.95 -5.92 -3.95
C ARG A 142 9.82 -5.39 -5.37
N GLY A 143 9.76 -4.08 -5.52
CA GLY A 143 9.74 -3.45 -6.83
C GLY A 143 9.51 -1.94 -6.76
N PRO A 144 9.44 -1.27 -7.91
CA PRO A 144 9.24 0.17 -8.00
C PRO A 144 7.86 0.55 -7.46
N ILE A 145 7.84 1.64 -6.70
CA ILE A 145 6.63 2.27 -6.20
C ILE A 145 6.62 3.75 -6.56
N LYS A 146 5.43 4.26 -6.88
CA LYS A 146 5.16 5.67 -7.06
C LYS A 146 3.86 6.02 -6.38
N ILE A 147 3.89 6.99 -5.47
CA ILE A 147 2.73 7.42 -4.68
C ILE A 147 2.57 8.92 -4.86
N ARG A 148 1.36 9.36 -5.22
CA ARG A 148 0.94 10.75 -5.13
C ARG A 148 -0.04 10.87 -3.99
N CYS A 149 0.36 11.54 -2.93
CA CYS A 149 -0.47 11.70 -1.75
C CYS A 149 -0.41 13.12 -1.20
N VAL A 150 -1.43 13.50 -0.44
CA VAL A 150 -1.44 14.72 0.36
C VAL A 150 -1.23 14.35 1.82
N ALA A 151 -0.47 15.18 2.54
CA ALA A 151 -0.28 15.00 3.98
C ALA A 151 -1.64 14.95 4.66
N VAL A 152 -1.87 13.96 5.53
CA VAL A 152 -3.05 13.95 6.38
C VAL A 152 -2.81 15.04 7.42
N SER A 153 -3.36 16.24 7.18
CA SER A 153 -3.33 17.31 8.17
C SER A 153 -3.85 16.75 9.48
N ARG A 154 -3.00 16.70 10.50
CA ARG A 154 -3.44 16.44 11.86
C ARG A 154 -4.31 17.63 12.21
N ASN A 155 -5.63 17.46 12.11
CA ASN A 155 -6.56 18.31 12.82
C ASN A 155 -6.24 18.10 14.30
N ALA A 156 -5.33 18.93 14.82
CA ALA A 156 -4.98 19.02 16.22
C ALA A 156 -6.16 19.66 16.93
N HIS A 157 -7.24 18.89 17.09
CA HIS A 157 -8.33 19.20 17.99
C HIS A 157 -8.07 18.44 19.30
N TRP A 158 -6.97 18.76 19.98
CA TRP A 158 -6.83 18.46 21.38
C TRP A 158 -7.46 19.62 22.14
N VAL A 159 -8.76 19.50 22.41
CA VAL A 159 -9.41 20.28 23.47
C VAL A 159 -8.97 19.63 24.78
N LEU A 160 -8.28 20.39 25.62
CA LEU A 160 -8.44 20.41 27.07
C LEU A 160 -7.80 21.69 27.62
#